data_AF-A0A351WEZ4-F1
#
_entry.id   AF-A0A351WEZ4-F1
#
_cell.length_a   1.000
_cell.length_b   1.000
_cell.length_c   1.000
_cell.angle_alpha   90.00
_cell.angle_beta   90.00
_cell.angle_gamma   90.00
#
_symmetry.space_group_name_H-M   'P 1'
#
loop_
_entity.id
_entity.type
_entity.pdbx_description
1 polymer ?
#
loop_
_entity_poly.entity_id
_entity_poly.type
_entity_poly.pdbx_seq_one_letter_code
_entity_poly.pdbx_strand_id
1 'polypeptide(L)'
;MGEVGGMKNPMDRQLEKRLSDRAVAIGRQGEAAAFGELLDLLRSSSANARRLSASALGKLAWMGVDQAAAVAALAPVARRDPHPQTRQYAIKALKAYGATAKSCLSDLRDMARNPSEKDYIQRDAAAAAQFIEEAVRIAASAAEHHCQRCNAQVTADEYARSQQAFQRVFCDRCFDEVFLERRNFETQVEINKTIQARDGTVVQSEGERRIADWLTVQGIAYRYDAKFRIIAEFQIRPDFYLPEFDVYIEYWGLDTPQYKMSMYKKQTLYQQEGKRLVSVYPKDLPGLDRLLTAKLRRLGFNF
;
A
#
# COMPACT_ATOMS: atom_id res chain seq x y z
N MET A 1 -21.09 -45.23 32.67
CA MET A 1 -21.57 -43.86 33.00
C MET A 1 -22.13 -43.28 31.73
N GLY A 2 -23.46 -43.29 31.63
CA GLY A 2 -24.19 -42.97 30.39
C GLY A 2 -24.23 -41.46 30.11
N GLU A 3 -24.14 -41.14 28.83
CA GLU A 3 -24.33 -39.82 28.25
C GLU A 3 -25.73 -39.27 28.61
N VAL A 4 -25.77 -38.12 29.28
CA VAL A 4 -27.00 -37.35 29.43
C VAL A 4 -27.11 -36.42 28.23
N GLY A 5 -27.74 -36.92 27.16
CA GLY A 5 -28.22 -36.10 26.06
C GLY A 5 -29.30 -35.15 26.56
N GLY A 6 -28.93 -33.87 26.78
CA GLY A 6 -29.85 -32.82 27.18
C GLY A 6 -30.95 -32.60 26.14
N MET A 7 -32.15 -33.10 26.40
CA MET A 7 -33.33 -32.80 25.60
C MET A 7 -33.65 -31.30 25.71
N LYS A 8 -33.37 -30.52 24.65
CA LYS A 8 -33.80 -29.11 24.54
C LYS A 8 -35.30 -28.97 24.82
N ASN A 9 -35.67 -27.99 25.66
CA ASN A 9 -37.03 -27.66 26.06
C ASN A 9 -37.94 -27.46 24.82
N PRO A 10 -39.16 -28.05 24.77
CA PRO A 10 -40.10 -27.85 23.66
C PRO A 10 -40.39 -26.39 23.29
N MET A 11 -40.39 -25.48 24.27
CA MET A 11 -40.57 -24.04 24.05
C MET A 11 -39.41 -23.42 23.25
N ASP A 12 -38.17 -23.85 23.51
CA ASP A 12 -36.99 -23.38 22.78
C ASP A 12 -37.04 -23.85 21.32
N ARG A 13 -37.48 -25.09 21.08
CA ARG A 13 -37.62 -25.63 19.71
C ARG A 13 -38.66 -24.84 18.88
N GLN A 14 -39.76 -24.43 19.50
CA GLN A 14 -40.78 -23.61 18.84
C GLN A 14 -40.24 -22.21 18.50
N LEU A 15 -39.48 -21.60 19.40
CA LEU A 15 -38.83 -20.31 19.15
C LEU A 15 -37.78 -20.43 18.02
N GLU A 16 -36.89 -21.43 18.08
CA GLU A 16 -35.88 -21.67 17.04
C GLU A 16 -36.52 -21.85 15.65
N LYS A 17 -37.66 -22.54 15.58
CA LYS A 17 -38.44 -22.71 14.35
C LYS A 17 -39.03 -21.39 13.86
N ARG A 18 -39.67 -20.60 14.73
CA ARG A 18 -40.24 -19.28 14.35
C ARG A 18 -39.17 -18.33 13.79
N LEU A 19 -38.01 -18.26 14.44
CA LEU A 19 -36.88 -17.43 13.97
C LEU A 19 -36.36 -17.89 12.60
N SER A 20 -36.27 -19.21 12.41
CA SER A 20 -35.88 -19.82 11.14
C SER A 20 -36.90 -19.49 10.01
N ASP A 21 -38.19 -19.65 10.29
CA ASP A 21 -39.26 -19.39 9.34
C ASP A 21 -39.33 -17.90 8.97
N ARG A 22 -39.07 -17.00 9.93
CA ARG A 22 -39.01 -15.55 9.69
C ARG A 22 -37.84 -15.17 8.77
N ALA A 23 -36.63 -15.69 9.01
CA ALA A 23 -35.50 -15.47 8.12
C ALA A 23 -35.78 -15.97 6.68
N VAL A 24 -36.43 -17.12 6.54
CA VAL A 24 -36.86 -17.66 5.23
C VAL A 24 -37.88 -16.75 4.55
N ALA A 25 -38.86 -16.24 5.29
CA ALA A 25 -39.89 -15.36 4.76
C ALA A 25 -39.29 -14.06 4.20
N ILE A 26 -38.45 -13.38 4.99
CA ILE A 26 -37.74 -12.15 4.58
C ILE A 26 -36.96 -12.40 3.28
N GLY A 27 -36.15 -13.46 3.24
CA GLY A 27 -35.31 -13.77 2.08
C GLY A 27 -36.08 -14.25 0.85
N ARG A 28 -37.29 -14.80 0.99
CA ARG A 28 -38.15 -15.19 -0.15
C ARG A 28 -38.92 -14.01 -0.71
N GLN A 29 -39.37 -13.12 0.16
CA GLN A 29 -40.15 -11.94 -0.21
C GLN A 29 -39.24 -10.78 -0.65
N GLY A 30 -37.94 -10.85 -0.35
CA GLY A 30 -37.01 -9.77 -0.67
C GLY A 30 -37.25 -8.53 0.19
N GLU A 31 -37.67 -8.72 1.44
CA GLU A 31 -38.10 -7.66 2.35
C GLU A 31 -36.87 -6.86 2.84
N ALA A 32 -36.37 -5.92 2.03
CA ALA A 32 -35.20 -5.10 2.34
C ALA A 32 -35.38 -4.27 3.63
N ALA A 33 -36.61 -3.89 3.97
CA ALA A 33 -36.93 -3.22 5.23
C ALA A 33 -36.60 -4.06 6.48
N ALA A 34 -36.65 -5.40 6.36
CA ALA A 34 -36.31 -6.33 7.43
C ALA A 34 -34.82 -6.72 7.43
N PHE A 35 -33.96 -5.99 6.71
CA PHE A 35 -32.53 -6.23 6.67
C PHE A 35 -31.87 -6.22 8.07
N GLY A 36 -32.23 -5.25 8.92
CA GLY A 36 -31.71 -5.17 10.28
C GLY A 36 -32.05 -6.40 11.13
N GLU A 37 -33.26 -6.95 10.95
CA GLU A 37 -33.71 -8.16 11.64
C GLU A 37 -32.82 -9.36 11.28
N LEU A 38 -32.41 -9.50 10.01
CA LEU A 38 -31.48 -10.56 9.59
C LEU A 38 -30.09 -10.40 10.21
N LEU A 39 -29.59 -9.17 10.37
CA LEU A 39 -28.32 -8.90 11.05
C LEU A 39 -28.38 -9.34 12.52
N ASP A 40 -29.51 -9.08 13.19
CA ASP A 40 -29.74 -9.54 14.57
C ASP A 40 -29.81 -11.06 14.66
N LEU A 41 -30.50 -11.71 13.72
CA LEU A 41 -30.64 -13.16 13.70
C LEU A 41 -29.31 -13.90 13.43
N LEU A 42 -28.30 -13.26 12.83
CA LEU A 42 -26.94 -13.81 12.75
C LEU A 42 -26.29 -14.00 14.13
N ARG A 43 -26.82 -13.38 15.19
CA ARG A 43 -26.37 -13.55 16.58
C ARG A 43 -27.24 -14.52 17.39
N SER A 44 -28.23 -15.15 16.75
CA SER A 44 -29.14 -16.09 17.41
C SER A 44 -28.40 -17.30 17.99
N SER A 45 -28.88 -17.82 19.13
CA SER A 45 -28.44 -19.11 19.67
C SER A 45 -28.75 -20.28 18.71
N SER A 46 -29.77 -20.13 17.85
CA SER A 46 -30.15 -21.12 16.85
C SER A 46 -29.19 -21.12 15.65
N ALA A 47 -28.42 -22.20 15.49
CA ALA A 47 -27.58 -22.39 14.30
C ALA A 47 -28.39 -22.34 12.99
N ASN A 48 -29.63 -22.84 13.01
CA ASN A 48 -30.49 -22.83 11.84
C ASN A 48 -30.99 -21.41 11.51
N ALA A 49 -31.34 -20.60 12.52
CA ALA A 49 -31.71 -19.20 12.31
C ALA A 49 -30.53 -18.40 11.74
N ARG A 50 -29.31 -18.58 12.28
CA ARG A 50 -28.11 -17.92 11.74
C ARG A 50 -27.85 -18.31 10.28
N ARG A 51 -27.91 -19.61 9.96
CA ARG A 51 -27.71 -20.14 8.59
C ARG A 51 -28.73 -19.56 7.61
N LEU A 52 -30.01 -19.56 7.98
CA LEU A 52 -31.08 -19.05 7.13
C LEU A 52 -31.01 -17.53 6.98
N SER A 53 -30.57 -16.82 8.01
CA SER A 53 -30.33 -15.38 7.94
C SER A 53 -29.18 -15.04 7.01
N ALA A 54 -28.07 -15.78 7.06
CA ALA A 54 -26.98 -15.64 6.10
C ALA A 54 -27.47 -15.90 4.66
N SER A 55 -28.28 -16.93 4.46
CA SER A 55 -28.89 -17.20 3.15
C SER A 55 -29.78 -16.07 2.66
N ALA A 56 -30.57 -15.46 3.55
CA ALA A 56 -31.48 -14.38 3.22
C ALA A 56 -30.71 -13.10 2.88
N LEU A 57 -29.68 -12.75 3.66
CA LEU A 57 -28.79 -11.62 3.37
C LEU A 57 -28.16 -11.73 1.97
N GLY A 58 -27.67 -12.91 1.59
CA GLY A 58 -27.15 -13.14 0.25
C GLY A 58 -28.16 -12.87 -0.88
N LYS A 59 -29.45 -13.11 -0.66
CA LYS A 59 -30.52 -12.80 -1.64
C LYS A 59 -30.87 -11.32 -1.68
N LEU A 60 -30.67 -10.60 -0.57
CA LEU A 60 -30.93 -9.16 -0.50
C LEU A 60 -29.77 -8.32 -1.07
N ALA A 61 -28.63 -8.93 -1.43
CA ALA A 61 -27.43 -8.23 -1.87
C ALA A 61 -27.67 -7.24 -3.04
N TRP A 62 -28.62 -7.55 -3.92
CA TRP A 62 -29.01 -6.70 -5.07
C TRP A 62 -30.25 -5.83 -4.82
N MET A 63 -30.73 -5.73 -3.58
CA MET A 63 -31.99 -5.03 -3.23
C MET A 63 -31.75 -3.69 -2.52
N GLY A 64 -30.59 -3.06 -2.75
CA GLY A 64 -30.27 -1.74 -2.20
C GLY A 64 -30.02 -1.71 -0.69
N VAL A 65 -29.75 -2.86 -0.06
CA VAL A 65 -29.39 -2.94 1.36
C VAL A 65 -27.98 -2.40 1.60
N ASP A 66 -27.68 -2.07 2.86
CA ASP A 66 -26.33 -1.67 3.28
C ASP A 66 -25.36 -2.86 3.12
N GLN A 67 -24.63 -2.86 2.02
CA GLN A 67 -23.69 -3.92 1.68
C GLN A 67 -22.51 -3.98 2.67
N ALA A 68 -22.06 -2.84 3.19
CA ALA A 68 -20.95 -2.79 4.13
C ALA A 68 -21.34 -3.40 5.47
N ALA A 69 -22.54 -3.07 5.98
CA ALA A 69 -23.09 -3.68 7.19
C ALA A 69 -23.30 -5.19 7.03
N ALA A 70 -23.77 -5.64 5.86
CA ALA A 70 -23.95 -7.06 5.58
C ALA A 70 -22.62 -7.82 5.60
N VAL A 71 -21.60 -7.32 4.90
CA VAL A 71 -20.26 -7.91 4.88
C VAL A 71 -19.66 -7.94 6.29
N ALA A 72 -19.77 -6.84 7.04
CA ALA A 72 -19.27 -6.76 8.41
C ALA A 72 -19.92 -7.80 9.35
N ALA A 73 -21.22 -8.06 9.18
CA ALA A 73 -21.93 -9.07 9.98
C ALA A 73 -21.65 -10.52 9.52
N LEU A 74 -21.51 -10.75 8.21
CA LEU A 74 -21.28 -12.09 7.64
C LEU A 74 -19.84 -12.58 7.81
N ALA A 75 -18.85 -11.69 7.78
CA ALA A 75 -17.44 -12.03 7.91
C ALA A 75 -17.08 -12.83 9.19
N PRO A 76 -17.51 -12.42 10.41
CA PRO A 76 -17.27 -13.22 11.61
C PRO A 76 -18.02 -14.55 11.60
N VAL A 77 -19.23 -14.62 11.01
CA VAL A 77 -20.01 -15.86 10.89
C VAL A 77 -19.30 -16.85 9.98
N ALA A 78 -18.81 -16.40 8.82
CA ALA A 78 -18.02 -17.25 7.93
C ALA A 78 -16.82 -17.82 8.67
N ARG A 79 -16.05 -16.97 9.38
CA ARG A 79 -14.82 -17.37 10.06
C ARG A 79 -15.01 -18.29 11.25
N ARG A 80 -15.95 -17.98 12.15
CA ARG A 80 -15.93 -18.48 13.53
C ARG A 80 -17.21 -19.19 13.97
N ASP A 81 -18.24 -19.28 13.13
CA ASP A 81 -19.48 -19.94 13.55
C ASP A 81 -19.21 -21.42 13.90
N PRO A 82 -19.68 -21.92 15.06
CA PRO A 82 -19.43 -23.30 15.45
C PRO A 82 -20.06 -24.32 14.50
N HIS A 83 -21.07 -23.93 13.71
CA HIS A 83 -21.76 -24.82 12.80
C HIS A 83 -21.22 -24.69 11.35
N PRO A 84 -20.56 -25.71 10.79
CA PRO A 84 -19.93 -25.65 9.46
C PRO A 84 -20.89 -25.24 8.33
N GLN A 85 -22.15 -25.68 8.39
CA GLN A 85 -23.14 -25.30 7.38
C GLN A 85 -23.51 -23.80 7.47
N THR A 86 -23.49 -23.20 8.66
CA THR A 86 -23.74 -21.76 8.82
C THR A 86 -22.61 -20.96 8.19
N ARG A 87 -21.36 -21.40 8.40
CA ARG A 87 -20.17 -20.82 7.76
C ARG A 87 -20.27 -20.88 6.24
N GLN A 88 -20.66 -22.04 5.68
CA GLN A 88 -20.85 -22.21 4.24
C GLN A 88 -21.84 -21.18 3.66
N TYR A 89 -22.99 -20.98 4.32
CA TYR A 89 -23.99 -20.03 3.84
C TYR A 89 -23.53 -18.58 3.98
N ALA A 90 -22.76 -18.25 5.01
CA ALA A 90 -22.12 -16.94 5.13
C ALA A 90 -21.09 -16.70 4.01
N ILE A 91 -20.27 -17.69 3.66
CA ILE A 91 -19.34 -17.62 2.52
C ILE A 91 -20.09 -17.38 1.19
N LYS A 92 -21.16 -18.13 0.94
CA LYS A 92 -22.01 -17.95 -0.24
C LYS A 92 -22.65 -16.55 -0.29
N ALA A 93 -23.06 -16.03 0.86
CA ALA A 93 -23.62 -14.69 0.96
C ALA A 93 -22.56 -13.62 0.69
N LEU A 94 -21.37 -13.74 1.27
CA LEU A 94 -20.23 -12.82 1.02
C LEU A 94 -19.90 -12.73 -0.47
N LYS A 95 -19.94 -13.85 -1.20
CA LYS A 95 -19.76 -13.86 -2.66
C LYS A 95 -20.74 -12.92 -3.38
N ALA A 96 -22.00 -12.84 -2.94
CA ALA A 96 -23.03 -12.01 -3.57
C ALA A 96 -22.77 -10.49 -3.42
N TYR A 97 -21.94 -10.08 -2.45
CA TYR A 97 -21.56 -8.68 -2.24
C TYR A 97 -20.34 -8.23 -3.06
N GLY A 98 -19.74 -9.12 -3.87
CA GLY A 98 -18.72 -8.77 -4.86
C GLY A 98 -17.57 -7.94 -4.28
N ALA A 99 -17.24 -6.82 -4.93
CA ALA A 99 -16.12 -5.95 -4.55
C ALA A 99 -16.22 -5.40 -3.11
N THR A 100 -17.43 -5.24 -2.58
CA THR A 100 -17.65 -4.78 -1.20
C THR A 100 -17.10 -5.79 -0.18
N ALA A 101 -17.04 -7.07 -0.52
CA ALA A 101 -16.48 -8.14 0.32
C ALA A 101 -14.95 -8.29 0.19
N LYS A 102 -14.23 -7.33 -0.43
CA LYS A 102 -12.77 -7.35 -0.61
C LYS A 102 -11.99 -7.64 0.68
N SER A 103 -12.44 -7.09 1.80
CA SER A 103 -11.79 -7.28 3.11
C SER A 103 -11.79 -8.73 3.60
N CYS A 104 -12.64 -9.60 3.04
CA CYS A 104 -12.73 -11.02 3.40
C CYS A 104 -11.78 -11.91 2.59
N LEU A 105 -11.05 -11.39 1.59
CA LEU A 105 -10.25 -12.21 0.66
C LEU A 105 -9.16 -13.04 1.35
N SER A 106 -8.47 -12.49 2.35
CA SER A 106 -7.44 -13.24 3.09
C SER A 106 -8.07 -14.45 3.79
N ASP A 107 -9.14 -14.21 4.55
CA ASP A 107 -9.83 -15.24 5.32
C ASP A 107 -10.41 -16.34 4.40
N LEU A 108 -10.98 -15.96 3.25
CA LEU A 108 -11.53 -16.91 2.28
C LEU A 108 -10.43 -17.78 1.63
N ARG A 109 -9.26 -17.21 1.35
CA ARG A 109 -8.11 -17.97 0.82
C ARG A 109 -7.55 -18.95 1.85
N ASP A 110 -7.47 -18.51 3.11
CA ASP A 110 -7.00 -19.36 4.21
C ASP A 110 -7.96 -20.55 4.40
N MET A 111 -9.27 -20.30 4.42
CA MET A 111 -10.29 -21.35 4.45
C MET A 111 -10.20 -22.31 3.26
N ALA A 112 -9.97 -21.79 2.05
CA ALA A 112 -9.88 -22.59 0.84
C ALA A 112 -8.69 -23.58 0.86
N ARG A 113 -7.63 -23.24 1.59
CA ARG A 113 -6.39 -24.04 1.68
C ARG A 113 -6.30 -24.85 2.96
N ASN A 114 -7.21 -24.67 3.91
CA ASN A 114 -7.13 -25.31 5.21
C ASN A 114 -7.65 -26.76 5.14
N PRO A 115 -6.78 -27.78 5.31
CA PRO A 115 -7.17 -29.18 5.23
C PRO A 115 -8.10 -29.64 6.37
N SER A 116 -8.19 -28.88 7.47
CA SER A 116 -9.13 -29.19 8.56
C SER A 116 -10.57 -28.79 8.24
N GLU A 117 -10.79 -28.00 7.18
CA GLU A 117 -12.11 -27.57 6.77
C GLU A 117 -12.87 -28.66 6.04
N LYS A 118 -14.20 -28.58 6.06
CA LYS A 118 -15.04 -29.46 5.24
C LYS A 118 -14.85 -29.14 3.76
N ASP A 119 -14.84 -30.15 2.89
CA ASP A 119 -14.61 -29.99 1.44
C ASP A 119 -15.52 -28.93 0.79
N TYR A 120 -16.78 -28.86 1.22
CA TYR A 120 -17.71 -27.85 0.70
C TYR A 120 -17.38 -26.43 1.18
N ILE A 121 -16.77 -26.25 2.35
CA ILE A 121 -16.28 -24.95 2.83
C ILE A 121 -15.08 -24.55 1.98
N GLN A 122 -14.11 -25.45 1.78
CA GLN A 122 -12.93 -25.18 0.97
C GLN A 122 -13.31 -24.75 -0.45
N ARG A 123 -14.18 -25.53 -1.11
CA ARG A 123 -14.68 -25.24 -2.46
C ARG A 123 -15.44 -23.92 -2.52
N ASP A 124 -16.40 -23.70 -1.62
CA ASP A 124 -17.24 -22.50 -1.67
C ASP A 124 -16.44 -21.24 -1.31
N ALA A 125 -15.42 -21.35 -0.44
CA ALA A 125 -14.50 -20.27 -0.12
C ALA A 125 -13.57 -19.93 -1.29
N ALA A 126 -13.04 -20.94 -1.98
CA ALA A 126 -12.25 -20.74 -3.21
C ALA A 126 -13.09 -20.03 -4.29
N ALA A 127 -14.32 -20.49 -4.52
CA ALA A 127 -15.23 -19.89 -5.49
C ALA A 127 -15.65 -18.46 -5.10
N ALA A 128 -15.80 -18.16 -3.81
CA ALA A 128 -16.08 -16.82 -3.33
C ALA A 128 -14.86 -15.90 -3.52
N ALA A 129 -13.65 -16.35 -3.16
CA ALA A 129 -12.43 -15.57 -3.33
C ALA A 129 -12.19 -15.20 -4.79
N GLN A 130 -12.27 -16.16 -5.71
CA GLN A 130 -12.12 -15.91 -7.15
C GLN A 130 -13.13 -14.88 -7.68
N PHE A 131 -14.39 -15.00 -7.29
CA PHE A 131 -15.44 -14.08 -7.73
C PHE A 131 -15.25 -12.67 -7.18
N ILE A 132 -14.87 -12.54 -5.90
CA ILE A 132 -14.62 -11.25 -5.27
C ILE A 132 -13.38 -10.59 -5.87
N GLU A 133 -12.30 -11.35 -6.12
CA GLU A 133 -11.10 -10.85 -6.82
C GLU A 133 -11.47 -10.27 -8.18
N GLU A 134 -12.28 -11.00 -8.94
CA GLU A 134 -12.75 -10.56 -10.25
C GLU A 134 -13.61 -9.30 -10.16
N ALA A 135 -14.55 -9.25 -9.21
CA ALA A 135 -15.38 -8.08 -8.99
C ALA A 135 -14.55 -6.84 -8.58
N VAL A 136 -13.51 -7.02 -7.75
CA VAL A 136 -12.57 -5.95 -7.39
C VAL A 136 -11.79 -5.47 -8.61
N ARG A 137 -11.34 -6.38 -9.47
CA ARG A 137 -10.64 -6.05 -10.72
C ARG A 137 -11.54 -5.23 -11.66
N ILE A 138 -12.79 -5.67 -11.86
CA ILE A 138 -13.77 -4.95 -12.69
C ILE A 138 -14.05 -3.57 -12.10
N ALA A 139 -14.30 -3.47 -10.79
CA ALA A 139 -14.55 -2.19 -10.12
C ALA A 139 -13.35 -1.24 -10.23
N ALA A 140 -12.12 -1.74 -10.12
CA ALA A 140 -10.91 -0.95 -10.34
C ALA A 140 -10.76 -0.51 -11.80
N SER A 141 -11.13 -1.35 -12.78
CA SER A 141 -11.11 -0.97 -14.20
C SER A 141 -12.19 0.04 -14.59
N ALA A 142 -13.29 0.09 -13.83
CA ALA A 142 -14.35 1.09 -14.00
C ALA A 142 -14.01 2.44 -13.34
N ALA A 143 -12.97 2.51 -12.50
CA ALA A 143 -12.49 3.78 -11.98
C ALA A 143 -11.79 4.56 -13.11
N GLU A 144 -12.42 5.64 -13.57
CA GLU A 144 -11.84 6.49 -14.61
C GLU A 144 -10.60 7.20 -14.08
N HIS A 145 -9.44 6.76 -14.54
CA HIS A 145 -8.17 7.41 -14.28
C HIS A 145 -7.75 8.20 -15.52
N HIS A 146 -7.16 9.37 -15.30
CA HIS A 146 -6.71 10.26 -16.37
C HIS A 146 -5.21 10.54 -16.21
N CYS A 147 -4.50 10.56 -17.32
CA CYS A 147 -3.08 10.89 -17.39
C CYS A 147 -2.86 12.33 -16.91
N GLN A 148 -1.98 12.53 -15.94
CA GLN A 148 -1.69 13.86 -15.39
C GLN A 148 -1.04 14.82 -16.39
N ARG A 149 -0.42 14.30 -17.47
CA ARG A 149 0.31 15.11 -18.47
C ARG A 149 -0.56 15.52 -19.65
N CYS A 150 -1.33 14.60 -20.21
CA CYS A 150 -2.14 14.85 -21.42
C CYS A 150 -3.65 14.70 -21.21
N ASN A 151 -4.09 14.37 -20.01
CA ASN A 151 -5.48 14.14 -19.64
C ASN A 151 -6.20 13.02 -20.43
N ALA A 152 -5.47 12.17 -21.14
CA ALA A 152 -6.05 10.98 -21.76
C ALA A 152 -6.54 9.99 -20.69
N GLN A 153 -7.67 9.34 -20.95
CA GLN A 153 -8.13 8.22 -20.13
C GLN A 153 -7.06 7.11 -20.14
N VAL A 154 -6.74 6.57 -18.98
CA VAL A 154 -5.78 5.47 -18.84
C VAL A 154 -6.50 4.17 -18.53
N THR A 155 -5.97 3.09 -19.10
CA THR A 155 -6.38 1.72 -18.77
C THR A 155 -5.93 1.32 -17.37
N ALA A 156 -6.50 0.25 -16.82
CA ALA A 156 -6.09 -0.28 -15.52
C ALA A 156 -4.60 -0.69 -15.49
N ASP A 157 -4.08 -1.23 -16.61
CA ASP A 157 -2.69 -1.64 -16.73
C ASP A 157 -1.73 -0.43 -16.79
N GLU A 158 -2.09 0.61 -17.56
CA GLU A 158 -1.36 1.89 -17.58
C GLU A 158 -1.34 2.54 -16.20
N TYR A 159 -2.48 2.57 -15.51
CA TYR A 159 -2.56 3.06 -14.14
C TYR A 159 -1.64 2.28 -13.21
N ALA A 160 -1.73 0.95 -13.19
CA ALA A 160 -0.93 0.10 -12.30
C ALA A 160 0.58 0.27 -12.56
N ARG A 161 1.01 0.20 -13.83
CA ARG A 161 2.41 0.38 -14.24
C ARG A 161 2.93 1.77 -13.88
N SER A 162 2.17 2.81 -14.18
CA SER A 162 2.55 4.19 -13.89
C SER A 162 2.62 4.46 -12.38
N GLN A 163 1.67 3.94 -11.60
CA GLN A 163 1.69 4.05 -10.14
C GLN A 163 2.91 3.34 -9.54
N GLN A 164 3.24 2.14 -10.03
CA GLN A 164 4.40 1.40 -9.55
C GLN A 164 5.73 2.12 -9.86
N ALA A 165 5.89 2.68 -11.06
CA ALA A 165 7.14 3.31 -11.47
C ALA A 165 7.30 4.75 -10.96
N PHE A 166 6.21 5.50 -10.89
CA PHE A 166 6.23 6.95 -10.71
C PHE A 166 5.33 7.48 -9.59
N GLN A 167 4.46 6.63 -9.00
CA GLN A 167 3.42 7.04 -8.04
C GLN A 167 2.55 8.20 -8.58
N ARG A 168 2.38 8.23 -9.91
CA ARG A 168 1.62 9.22 -10.67
C ARG A 168 0.87 8.48 -11.75
N VAL A 169 -0.14 9.11 -12.32
CA VAL A 169 -0.93 8.51 -13.41
C VAL A 169 -0.45 9.05 -14.75
N PHE A 170 0.07 8.18 -15.60
CA PHE A 170 0.47 8.47 -16.97
C PHE A 170 -0.10 7.40 -17.90
N CYS A 171 -0.52 7.81 -19.10
CA CYS A 171 -0.73 6.87 -20.22
C CYS A 171 0.64 6.42 -20.76
N ASP A 172 0.65 5.38 -21.60
CA ASP A 172 1.90 4.79 -22.09
C ASP A 172 2.81 5.76 -22.82
N ARG A 173 2.23 6.61 -23.68
CA ARG A 173 3.01 7.65 -24.37
C ARG A 173 3.75 8.55 -23.39
N CYS A 174 3.05 9.04 -22.36
CA CYS A 174 3.64 9.94 -21.38
C CYS A 174 4.54 9.21 -20.37
N PHE A 175 4.26 7.94 -20.08
CA PHE A 175 5.12 7.06 -19.31
C PHE A 175 6.48 6.92 -20.00
N ASP A 176 6.48 6.59 -21.29
CA ASP A 176 7.68 6.41 -22.10
C ASP A 176 8.47 7.71 -22.21
N GLU A 177 7.80 8.85 -22.46
CA GLU A 177 8.46 10.16 -22.48
C GLU A 177 9.15 10.47 -21.14
N VAL A 178 8.45 10.31 -20.01
CA VAL A 178 9.03 10.56 -18.67
C VAL A 178 10.13 9.57 -18.34
N PHE A 179 9.98 8.31 -18.75
CA PHE A 179 10.99 7.27 -18.56
C PHE A 179 12.26 7.56 -19.37
N LEU A 180 12.10 7.95 -20.63
CA LEU A 180 13.19 8.38 -21.51
C LEU A 180 13.86 9.65 -21.00
N GLU A 181 13.11 10.66 -20.57
CA GLU A 181 13.65 11.88 -19.95
C GLU A 181 14.51 11.53 -18.73
N ARG A 182 14.04 10.65 -17.82
CA ARG A 182 14.82 10.18 -16.67
C ARG A 182 16.07 9.42 -17.08
N ARG A 183 15.97 8.50 -18.03
CA ARG A 183 17.11 7.73 -18.54
C ARG A 183 18.15 8.63 -19.20
N ASN A 184 17.70 9.62 -19.97
CA ASN A 184 18.56 10.61 -20.60
C ASN A 184 19.24 11.48 -19.55
N PHE A 185 18.53 11.89 -18.50
CA PHE A 185 19.12 12.61 -17.37
C PHE A 185 20.22 11.80 -16.67
N GLU A 186 19.98 10.51 -16.39
CA GLU A 186 21.00 9.63 -15.78
C GLU A 186 22.23 9.49 -16.67
N THR A 187 22.02 9.28 -17.97
CA THR A 187 23.10 9.23 -18.96
C THR A 187 23.87 10.55 -19.01
N GLN A 188 23.18 11.69 -18.98
CA GLN A 188 23.82 13.01 -19.01
C GLN A 188 24.65 13.28 -17.75
N VAL A 189 24.16 12.88 -16.57
CA VAL A 189 24.92 12.97 -15.33
C VAL A 189 26.23 12.19 -15.44
N GLU A 190 26.19 10.98 -15.99
CA GLU A 190 27.39 10.16 -16.16
C GLU A 190 28.35 10.75 -17.21
N ILE A 191 27.84 11.25 -18.33
CA ILE A 191 28.64 11.95 -19.36
C ILE A 191 29.33 13.20 -18.79
N ASN A 192 28.68 13.91 -17.86
CA ASN A 192 29.23 15.13 -17.27
C ASN A 192 30.37 14.86 -16.27
N LYS A 193 30.50 13.63 -15.75
CA LYS A 193 31.63 13.25 -14.88
C LYS A 193 32.90 13.15 -15.71
N THR A 194 33.67 14.22 -15.73
CA THR A 194 34.86 14.36 -16.58
C THR A 194 36.11 14.77 -15.80
N ILE A 195 35.95 15.17 -14.54
CA ILE A 195 37.03 15.72 -13.73
C ILE A 195 37.46 14.68 -12.70
N GLN A 196 38.71 14.23 -12.75
CA GLN A 196 39.25 13.22 -11.83
C GLN A 196 39.76 13.86 -10.53
N ALA A 197 39.28 13.37 -9.39
CA ALA A 197 39.77 13.69 -8.05
C ALA A 197 40.99 12.84 -7.67
N ARG A 198 41.65 13.19 -6.56
CA ARG A 198 42.91 12.57 -6.08
C ARG A 198 42.79 11.06 -5.84
N ASP A 199 41.63 10.58 -5.39
CA ASP A 199 41.35 9.17 -5.14
C ASP A 199 40.90 8.40 -6.40
N GLY A 200 40.82 9.07 -7.56
CA GLY A 200 40.35 8.50 -8.81
C GLY A 200 38.85 8.66 -9.07
N THR A 201 38.07 9.19 -8.13
CA THR A 201 36.64 9.48 -8.34
C THR A 201 36.47 10.53 -9.43
N VAL A 202 35.59 10.28 -10.41
CA VAL A 202 35.29 11.25 -11.48
C VAL A 202 34.03 12.03 -11.14
N VAL A 203 34.16 13.36 -11.06
CA VAL A 203 33.11 14.30 -10.63
C VAL A 203 32.70 15.28 -11.73
N GLN A 204 31.58 15.98 -11.53
CA GLN A 204 30.97 16.85 -12.54
C GLN A 204 31.49 18.30 -12.53
N SER A 205 32.11 18.75 -11.43
CA SER A 205 32.56 20.13 -11.28
C SER A 205 33.85 20.28 -10.46
N GLU A 206 34.55 21.40 -10.68
CA GLU A 206 35.75 21.76 -9.93
C GLU A 206 35.47 21.97 -8.43
N GLY A 207 34.27 22.44 -8.07
CA GLY A 207 33.86 22.57 -6.67
C GLY A 207 33.72 21.20 -5.98
N GLU A 208 33.09 20.23 -6.64
CA GLU A 208 33.02 18.85 -6.15
C GLU A 208 34.42 18.21 -6.09
N ARG A 209 35.30 18.46 -7.07
CA ARG A 209 36.67 17.92 -7.05
C ARG A 209 37.42 18.39 -5.80
N ARG A 210 37.30 19.67 -5.43
CA ARG A 210 37.92 20.22 -4.22
C ARG A 210 37.38 19.58 -2.93
N ILE A 211 36.08 19.27 -2.88
CA ILE A 211 35.48 18.55 -1.76
C ILE A 211 36.00 17.11 -1.70
N ALA A 212 36.00 16.40 -2.82
CA ALA A 212 36.53 15.04 -2.93
C ALA A 212 38.01 14.95 -2.52
N ASP A 213 38.83 15.87 -3.02
CA ASP A 213 40.26 15.98 -2.67
C ASP A 213 40.45 16.26 -1.18
N TRP A 214 39.64 17.15 -0.61
CA TRP A 214 39.69 17.45 0.83
C TRP A 214 39.33 16.22 1.67
N LEU A 215 38.24 15.53 1.34
CA LEU A 215 37.83 14.29 2.02
C LEU A 215 38.92 13.22 1.96
N THR A 216 39.55 13.07 0.79
CA THR A 216 40.67 12.15 0.57
C THR A 216 41.87 12.49 1.46
N VAL A 217 42.24 13.77 1.55
CA VAL A 217 43.36 14.24 2.39
C VAL A 217 43.10 13.99 3.88
N GLN A 218 41.85 14.14 4.33
CA GLN A 218 41.45 13.85 5.71
C GLN A 218 41.24 12.36 5.98
N GLY A 219 41.40 11.48 4.98
CA GLY A 219 41.16 10.04 5.12
C GLY A 219 39.69 9.68 5.34
N ILE A 220 38.76 10.55 4.95
CA ILE A 220 37.32 10.35 5.14
C ILE A 220 36.74 9.60 3.94
N ALA A 221 36.21 8.40 4.17
CA ALA A 221 35.51 7.65 3.15
C ALA A 221 34.17 8.30 2.76
N TYR A 222 33.85 8.29 1.46
CA TYR A 222 32.62 8.86 0.94
C TYR A 222 32.02 8.03 -0.21
N ARG A 223 30.74 8.26 -0.48
CA ARG A 223 30.05 7.79 -1.68
C ARG A 223 29.65 9.01 -2.52
N TYR A 224 30.20 9.11 -3.72
CA TYR A 224 29.87 10.18 -4.67
C TYR A 224 28.58 9.87 -5.42
N ASP A 225 27.69 10.86 -5.54
CA ASP A 225 26.56 10.86 -6.46
C ASP A 225 25.65 9.61 -6.35
N ALA A 226 25.58 9.04 -5.15
CA ALA A 226 24.89 7.79 -4.86
C ALA A 226 23.42 8.03 -4.54
N LYS A 227 22.54 7.13 -5.01
CA LYS A 227 21.09 7.19 -4.73
C LYS A 227 20.79 6.52 -3.39
N PHE A 228 20.07 7.22 -2.50
CA PHE A 228 19.61 6.70 -1.22
C PHE A 228 18.09 6.78 -1.11
N ARG A 229 17.47 5.76 -0.52
CA ARG A 229 16.07 5.81 -0.09
C ARG A 229 16.01 6.39 1.31
N ILE A 230 15.16 7.39 1.50
CA ILE A 230 14.93 8.03 2.81
C ILE A 230 13.60 7.59 3.42
N ILE A 231 12.51 7.60 2.62
CA ILE A 231 11.23 6.94 2.91
C ILE A 231 10.89 6.01 1.73
N ALA A 232 9.95 5.08 1.90
CA ALA A 232 9.45 4.19 0.84
C ALA A 232 9.15 4.89 -0.50
N GLU A 233 8.85 6.19 -0.49
CA GLU A 233 8.39 6.98 -1.65
C GLU A 233 9.41 7.98 -2.20
N PHE A 234 10.49 8.33 -1.47
CA PHE A 234 11.43 9.38 -1.88
C PHE A 234 12.88 8.88 -1.94
N GLN A 235 13.51 9.09 -3.10
CA GLN A 235 14.95 8.91 -3.31
C GLN A 235 15.66 10.26 -3.31
N ILE A 236 16.80 10.33 -2.62
CA ILE A 236 17.75 11.45 -2.70
C ILE A 236 19.04 11.00 -3.37
N ARG A 237 19.72 11.95 -3.99
CA ARG A 237 21.03 11.77 -4.61
C ARG A 237 21.92 12.93 -4.16
N PRO A 238 22.58 12.84 -3.00
CA PRO A 238 23.57 13.82 -2.57
C PRO A 238 24.79 13.82 -3.49
N ASP A 239 25.49 14.96 -3.54
CA ASP A 239 26.80 15.00 -4.19
C ASP A 239 27.79 14.09 -3.44
N PHE A 240 27.81 14.15 -2.10
CA PHE A 240 28.59 13.24 -1.25
C PHE A 240 27.80 12.73 -0.05
N TYR A 241 27.96 11.45 0.26
CA TYR A 241 27.53 10.86 1.52
C TYR A 241 28.72 10.28 2.27
N LEU A 242 28.86 10.63 3.54
CA LEU A 242 29.93 10.18 4.43
C LEU A 242 29.38 9.08 5.35
N PRO A 243 29.62 7.78 5.07
CA PRO A 243 28.95 6.69 5.79
C PRO A 243 29.31 6.61 7.27
N GLU A 244 30.56 6.88 7.62
CA GLU A 244 31.06 6.85 9.00
C GLU A 244 30.37 7.89 9.88
N PHE A 245 29.97 8.99 9.27
CA PHE A 245 29.39 10.13 9.96
C PHE A 245 27.89 10.25 9.77
N ASP A 246 27.31 9.50 8.82
CA ASP A 246 25.93 9.69 8.33
C ASP A 246 25.62 11.18 8.09
N VAL A 247 26.48 11.78 7.26
CA VAL A 247 26.44 13.19 6.83
C VAL A 247 26.35 13.26 5.31
N TYR A 248 25.53 14.19 4.83
CA TYR A 248 25.31 14.48 3.42
C TYR A 248 25.93 15.84 3.10
N ILE A 249 26.74 15.93 2.04
CA ILE A 249 27.30 17.19 1.55
C ILE A 249 26.70 17.49 0.17
N GLU A 250 26.32 18.75 -0.03
CA GLU A 250 25.78 19.28 -1.29
C GLU A 250 26.59 20.51 -1.70
N TYR A 251 27.01 20.57 -2.96
CA TYR A 251 27.67 21.72 -3.57
C TYR A 251 26.69 22.51 -4.44
N TRP A 252 26.32 23.69 -3.97
CA TRP A 252 25.32 24.54 -4.61
C TRP A 252 25.96 25.51 -5.63
N GLY A 253 26.42 24.97 -6.75
CA GLY A 253 27.27 25.67 -7.72
C GLY A 253 26.59 26.62 -8.70
N LEU A 254 25.26 26.63 -8.80
CA LEU A 254 24.50 27.42 -9.78
C LEU A 254 23.61 28.48 -9.10
N ASP A 255 23.38 29.61 -9.79
CA ASP A 255 22.64 30.76 -9.23
C ASP A 255 21.28 31.04 -9.91
N THR A 256 20.82 30.16 -10.80
CA THR A 256 19.57 30.38 -11.53
C THR A 256 18.33 30.24 -10.62
N PRO A 257 17.22 30.96 -10.89
CA PRO A 257 16.01 30.87 -10.07
C PRO A 257 15.45 29.45 -9.95
N GLN A 258 15.44 28.69 -11.05
CA GLN A 258 14.97 27.30 -11.09
C GLN A 258 15.87 26.38 -10.25
N TYR A 259 17.19 26.62 -10.27
CA TYR A 259 18.14 25.88 -9.44
C TYR A 259 17.94 26.18 -7.95
N LYS A 260 17.75 27.46 -7.58
CA LYS A 260 17.45 27.87 -6.19
C LYS A 260 16.19 27.20 -5.66
N MET A 261 15.13 27.14 -6.46
CA MET A 261 13.89 26.43 -6.08
C MET A 261 14.15 24.95 -5.78
N SER A 262 14.97 24.29 -6.61
CA SER A 262 15.35 22.89 -6.43
C SER A 262 16.23 22.68 -5.20
N MET A 263 17.18 23.59 -4.94
CA MET A 263 18.01 23.62 -3.74
C MET A 263 17.14 23.71 -2.48
N TYR A 264 16.24 24.69 -2.38
CA TYR A 264 15.37 24.85 -1.22
C TYR A 264 14.49 23.61 -0.98
N LYS A 265 13.94 23.03 -2.04
CA LYS A 265 13.17 21.78 -1.94
C LYS A 265 14.00 20.63 -1.37
N LYS A 266 15.24 20.46 -1.82
CA LYS A 266 16.16 19.41 -1.34
C LYS A 266 16.55 19.65 0.12
N GLN A 267 16.79 20.91 0.51
CA GLN A 267 17.06 21.29 1.91
C GLN A 267 15.89 20.97 2.83
N THR A 268 14.66 21.32 2.44
CA THR A 268 13.45 20.99 3.21
C THR A 268 13.30 19.48 3.39
N LEU A 269 13.58 18.69 2.35
CA LEU A 269 13.51 17.23 2.42
C LEU A 269 14.52 16.65 3.42
N TYR A 270 15.78 17.12 3.40
CA TYR A 270 16.76 16.70 4.41
C TYR A 270 16.32 17.07 5.83
N GLN A 271 15.74 18.26 6.01
CA GLN A 271 15.26 18.72 7.31
C GLN A 271 14.08 17.90 7.84
N GLN A 272 13.09 17.62 6.99
CA GLN A 272 11.91 16.81 7.34
C GLN A 272 12.32 15.39 7.78
N GLU A 273 13.33 14.83 7.14
CA GLU A 273 13.85 13.48 7.44
C GLU A 273 14.92 13.44 8.54
N GLY A 274 15.20 14.57 9.20
CA GLY A 274 16.20 14.65 10.26
C GLY A 274 17.62 14.30 9.80
N LYS A 275 17.95 14.51 8.52
CA LYS A 275 19.26 14.18 7.95
C LYS A 275 20.26 15.32 8.16
N ARG A 276 21.51 14.95 8.44
CA ARG A 276 22.61 15.91 8.64
C ARG A 276 23.15 16.40 7.30
N LEU A 277 22.76 17.62 6.93
CA LEU A 277 23.16 18.27 5.68
C LEU A 277 24.27 19.31 5.91
N VAL A 278 25.31 19.26 5.07
CA VAL A 278 26.34 20.27 4.93
C VAL A 278 26.25 20.90 3.53
N SER A 279 25.70 22.11 3.47
CA SER A 279 25.74 22.93 2.25
C SER A 279 27.12 23.56 2.03
N VAL A 280 27.64 23.47 0.81
CA VAL A 280 28.85 24.17 0.34
C VAL A 280 28.48 25.05 -0.85
N TYR A 281 28.94 26.30 -0.86
CA TYR A 281 28.69 27.26 -1.93
C TYR A 281 30.01 27.68 -2.61
N PRO A 282 29.97 28.23 -3.85
CA PRO A 282 31.18 28.71 -4.53
C PRO A 282 32.04 29.67 -3.68
N LYS A 283 31.39 30.56 -2.91
CA LYS A 283 32.05 31.50 -2.00
C LYS A 283 32.78 30.84 -0.83
N ASP A 284 32.45 29.59 -0.51
CA ASP A 284 33.06 28.86 0.59
C ASP A 284 34.34 28.13 0.14
N LEU A 285 34.55 27.94 -1.17
CA LEU A 285 35.69 27.18 -1.71
C LEU A 285 37.07 27.72 -1.29
N PRO A 286 37.31 29.05 -1.20
CA PRO A 286 38.60 29.57 -0.70
C PRO A 286 38.88 29.20 0.77
N GLY A 287 37.82 28.95 1.56
CA GLY A 287 37.89 28.58 2.97
C GLY A 287 37.37 27.18 3.27
N LEU A 288 37.40 26.27 2.27
CA LEU A 288 36.71 24.98 2.32
C LEU A 288 37.16 24.14 3.52
N ASP A 289 38.47 24.09 3.77
CA ASP A 289 39.06 23.36 4.88
C ASP A 289 38.49 23.80 6.23
N ARG A 290 38.51 25.11 6.49
CA ARG A 290 37.94 25.69 7.71
C ARG A 290 36.44 25.42 7.82
N LEU A 291 35.70 25.50 6.71
CA LEU A 291 34.25 25.27 6.68
C LEU A 291 33.89 23.83 7.04
N LEU A 292 34.45 22.86 6.31
CA LEU A 292 34.10 21.44 6.48
C LEU A 292 34.58 20.94 7.84
N THR A 293 35.78 21.33 8.28
CA THR A 293 36.29 21.02 9.62
C THR A 293 35.37 21.55 10.71
N ALA A 294 34.96 22.82 10.65
CA ALA A 294 34.08 23.40 11.65
C ALA A 294 32.68 22.75 11.65
N LYS A 295 32.13 22.41 10.49
CA LYS A 295 30.81 21.76 10.39
C LYS A 295 30.83 20.34 10.92
N LEU A 296 31.82 19.53 10.55
CA LEU A 296 31.93 18.15 11.03
C LEU A 296 32.24 18.09 12.54
N ARG A 297 33.05 19.02 13.07
CA ARG A 297 33.25 19.15 14.53
C ARG A 297 31.96 19.47 15.29
N ARG A 298 31.12 20.37 14.76
CA ARG A 298 29.80 20.67 15.36
C ARG A 298 28.87 19.45 15.35
N LEU A 299 29.10 18.50 14.45
CA LEU A 299 28.36 17.24 14.37
C LEU A 299 28.98 16.12 15.24
N GLY A 300 30.06 16.43 15.98
CA GLY A 300 30.70 15.52 16.93
C GLY A 300 31.95 14.79 16.42
N PHE A 301 32.49 15.18 15.26
CA PHE A 301 33.62 14.47 14.63
C PHE A 301 34.93 15.25 14.76
N ASN A 302 35.96 14.63 15.31
CA ASN A 302 37.28 15.22 15.48
C ASN A 302 38.30 14.53 14.58
N PHE A 303 39.11 15.34 13.91
CA PHE A 303 40.25 15.00 13.07
C PHE A 303 41.22 16.18 13.11
#